data_AF-A0A844GD69-F1
#
_entry.id   AF-A0A844GD69-F1
#
_cell.length_a   1.000
_cell.length_b   1.000
_cell.length_c   1.000
_cell.angle_alpha   90.00
_cell.angle_beta   90.00
_cell.angle_gamma   90.00
#
_symmetry.space_group_name_H-M   'P 1'
#
loop_
_entity.id
_entity.type
_entity.pdbx_description
1 polymer ?
#
loop_
_entity_poly.entity_id
_entity_poly.type
_entity_poly.pdbx_seq_one_letter_code
_entity_poly.pdbx_strand_id
1 'polypeptide(L)'
;MKKEQDFPMMSLRTRMLAFVLLILTGLSLTFCGVAYWKMKDVLLSSIQQQVALTAHDKVSFITEWVATRQQIVSSVLPRFGQGELKPILDQAQQAGHLDDMYIGEPSKRMTQFSKSTPVPPGYDPTGRPWYLAASQSEEAIATAPYIDAATKKPIITFARARRDGGQLVAVVSGDVSLQRVTDEVVASRLPGNGYAFLITKDGSIIAHPAKESGMKKIGDVMPGFDLSGLSQDGKLQSVALNGETSMTALYPVGNTGWIFGVVVPVAAATSAVGHLMWLMGGLSLLGLILSAVLAYAGVVRMLSGLTDLRNAMHNVASGEGDLTMQLPVHTHDEVGEIAEAFNAFVKKLHGMFVSVRHDAEALARDTTMLHQAADTIAADSRAQSNELSATAATIEEITVSINHIADNAEAPPSRWWPRRASMPMTRIWPWTRLPTKCSPSCRRWMRCKPPCLAWRHTRKRFAASWL
;
A
#
# COMPACT_ATOMS: atom_id res chain seq x y z
N MET A 1 -21.62 38.22 17.23
CA MET A 1 -20.20 38.09 16.85
C MET A 1 -19.89 36.60 16.69
N LYS A 2 -19.90 36.09 15.46
CA LYS A 2 -19.52 34.71 15.15
C LYS A 2 -18.00 34.72 14.95
N LYS A 3 -17.26 34.03 15.83
CA LYS A 3 -15.84 33.74 15.62
C LYS A 3 -15.75 32.82 14.41
N GLU A 4 -15.36 33.39 13.28
CA GLU A 4 -14.93 32.64 12.10
C GLU A 4 -13.66 31.90 12.51
N GLN A 5 -13.76 30.58 12.63
CA GLN A 5 -12.61 29.72 12.92
C GLN A 5 -11.77 29.66 11.64
N ASP A 6 -10.68 30.43 11.60
CA ASP A 6 -9.61 30.29 10.62
C ASP A 6 -9.03 28.87 10.75
N PHE A 7 -9.48 27.96 9.90
CA PHE A 7 -8.77 26.71 9.68
C PHE A 7 -7.42 27.05 9.06
N PRO A 8 -6.29 26.54 9.61
CA PRO A 8 -4.98 26.81 9.04
C PRO A 8 -4.96 26.35 7.58
N MET A 9 -4.77 27.30 6.67
CA MET A 9 -4.74 27.06 5.23
C MET A 9 -3.57 26.13 4.89
N MET A 10 -3.85 24.82 4.80
CA MET A 10 -2.85 23.84 4.40
C MET A 10 -2.44 24.08 2.94
N SER A 11 -1.14 24.16 2.68
CA SER A 11 -0.62 24.33 1.32
C SER A 11 -1.08 23.19 0.40
N LEU A 12 -1.20 23.46 -0.91
CA LEU A 12 -1.55 22.45 -1.92
C LEU A 12 -0.65 21.20 -1.82
N ARG A 13 0.66 21.40 -1.55
CA ARG A 13 1.64 20.32 -1.33
C ARG A 13 1.21 19.40 -0.20
N THR A 14 0.81 19.98 0.93
CA THR A 14 0.43 19.22 2.13
C THR A 14 -0.86 18.45 1.90
N ARG A 15 -1.83 19.03 1.17
CA ARG A 15 -3.09 18.35 0.83
C ARG A 15 -2.87 17.17 -0.13
N MET A 16 -2.04 17.34 -1.16
CA MET A 16 -1.69 16.26 -2.09
C MET A 16 -0.92 15.13 -1.39
N LEU A 17 0.08 15.47 -0.56
CA LEU A 17 0.83 14.48 0.21
C LEU A 17 -0.06 13.72 1.21
N ALA A 18 -0.93 14.42 1.93
CA ALA A 18 -1.87 13.79 2.85
C ALA A 18 -2.80 12.81 2.11
N PHE A 19 -3.30 13.19 0.94
CA PHE A 19 -4.16 12.32 0.13
C PHE A 19 -3.42 11.05 -0.34
N VAL A 20 -2.20 11.19 -0.87
CA VAL A 20 -1.38 10.05 -1.32
C VAL A 20 -1.03 9.14 -0.15
N LEU A 21 -0.58 9.71 0.98
CA LEU A 21 -0.23 8.93 2.17
C LEU A 21 -1.44 8.21 2.77
N LEU A 22 -2.62 8.83 2.74
CA LEU A 22 -3.85 8.19 3.20
C LEU A 22 -4.20 6.96 2.34
N ILE A 23 -4.05 7.06 1.02
CA ILE A 23 -4.27 5.91 0.13
C ILE A 23 -3.23 4.81 0.38
N LEU A 24 -1.94 5.17 0.48
CA LEU A 24 -0.85 4.22 0.70
C LEU A 24 -0.97 3.51 2.05
N THR A 25 -1.32 4.24 3.11
CA THR A 25 -1.58 3.64 4.43
C THR A 25 -2.77 2.69 4.38
N GLY A 26 -3.88 3.09 3.75
CA GLY A 26 -5.05 2.24 3.58
C GLY A 26 -4.74 0.94 2.82
N LEU A 27 -4.01 1.03 1.71
CA LEU A 27 -3.57 -0.14 0.93
C LEU A 27 -2.63 -1.04 1.74
N SER A 28 -1.65 -0.46 2.45
CA SER A 28 -0.72 -1.21 3.28
C SER A 28 -1.44 -1.94 4.40
N LEU A 29 -2.36 -1.28 5.11
CA LEU A 29 -3.13 -1.90 6.19
C LEU A 29 -4.01 -3.04 5.67
N THR A 30 -4.66 -2.84 4.52
CA THR A 30 -5.49 -3.87 3.88
C THR A 30 -4.65 -5.07 3.47
N PHE A 31 -3.50 -4.85 2.84
CA PHE A 31 -2.58 -5.92 2.46
C PHE A 31 -2.05 -6.69 3.68
N CYS A 32 -1.59 -5.99 4.72
CA CYS A 32 -1.14 -6.63 5.97
C CYS A 32 -2.26 -7.45 6.63
N GLY A 33 -3.49 -6.91 6.67
CA GLY A 33 -4.64 -7.61 7.22
C GLY A 33 -4.94 -8.90 6.45
N VAL A 34 -5.09 -8.83 5.12
CA VAL A 34 -5.37 -10.00 4.28
C VAL A 34 -4.25 -11.04 4.38
N ALA A 35 -2.99 -10.60 4.35
CA ALA A 35 -1.85 -11.49 4.48
C ALA A 35 -1.82 -12.19 5.85
N TYR A 36 -2.11 -11.48 6.94
CA TYR A 36 -2.23 -12.07 8.27
C TYR A 36 -3.31 -13.14 8.32
N TRP A 37 -4.52 -12.84 7.83
CA TRP A 37 -5.62 -13.79 7.79
C TRP A 37 -5.25 -15.05 6.99
N LYS A 38 -4.70 -14.89 5.78
CA LYS A 38 -4.29 -16.02 4.95
C LYS A 38 -3.19 -16.85 5.59
N MET A 39 -2.21 -16.21 6.22
CA MET A 39 -1.10 -16.90 6.87
C MET A 39 -1.57 -17.67 8.10
N LYS A 40 -2.48 -17.10 8.89
CA LYS A 40 -3.11 -17.77 10.02
C LYS A 40 -3.90 -19.00 9.56
N ASP A 41 -4.71 -18.87 8.52
CA ASP A 41 -5.50 -19.99 7.97
C ASP A 41 -4.61 -21.11 7.43
N VAL A 42 -3.58 -20.77 6.65
CA VAL A 42 -2.62 -21.73 6.11
C VAL A 42 -1.86 -22.44 7.23
N LEU A 43 -1.42 -21.71 8.26
CA LEU A 43 -0.74 -22.31 9.40
C LEU A 43 -1.66 -23.27 10.16
N LEU A 44 -2.89 -22.85 10.49
CA LEU A 44 -3.84 -23.69 11.19
C LEU A 44 -4.17 -24.94 10.36
N SER A 45 -4.36 -24.81 9.05
CA SER A 45 -4.60 -25.95 8.15
C SER A 45 -3.40 -26.91 8.09
N SER A 46 -2.18 -26.36 8.05
CA SER A 46 -0.94 -27.15 8.08
C SER A 46 -0.79 -27.92 9.40
N ILE A 47 -1.06 -27.27 10.53
CA ILE A 47 -1.06 -27.91 11.85
C ILE A 47 -2.14 -29.00 11.90
N GLN A 48 -3.34 -28.74 11.38
CA GLN A 48 -4.39 -29.75 11.31
C GLN A 48 -3.94 -31.00 10.54
N GLN A 49 -3.30 -30.82 9.37
CA GLN A 49 -2.78 -31.94 8.58
C GLN A 49 -1.64 -32.68 9.30
N GLN A 50 -0.68 -31.97 9.88
CA GLN A 50 0.43 -32.59 10.62
C GLN A 50 -0.06 -33.39 11.84
N VAL A 51 -1.01 -32.82 12.59
CA VAL A 51 -1.63 -33.49 13.73
C VAL A 51 -2.40 -34.71 13.28
N ALA A 52 -3.20 -34.62 12.21
CA ALA A 52 -3.96 -35.75 11.69
C ALA A 52 -3.05 -36.91 11.24
N LEU A 53 -1.97 -36.62 10.50
CA LEU A 53 -1.00 -37.62 10.08
C LEU A 53 -0.28 -38.25 11.28
N THR A 54 0.25 -37.43 12.18
CA THR A 54 0.96 -37.91 13.37
C THR A 54 0.04 -38.73 14.28
N ALA A 55 -1.20 -38.29 14.47
CA ALA A 55 -2.18 -39.01 15.25
C ALA A 55 -2.58 -40.33 14.60
N HIS A 56 -2.74 -40.37 13.27
CA HIS A 56 -3.04 -41.60 12.55
C HIS A 56 -1.92 -42.64 12.67
N ASP A 57 -0.67 -42.21 12.50
CA ASP A 57 0.51 -43.07 12.69
C ASP A 57 0.59 -43.59 14.13
N LYS A 58 0.28 -42.73 15.11
CA LYS A 58 0.25 -43.12 16.53
C LYS A 58 -0.89 -44.08 16.84
N VAL A 59 -2.10 -43.85 16.36
CA VAL A 59 -3.22 -44.77 16.55
C VAL A 59 -2.91 -46.14 15.93
N SER A 60 -2.30 -46.15 14.75
CA SER A 60 -1.85 -47.40 14.10
C SER A 60 -0.78 -48.11 14.93
N PHE A 61 0.22 -47.37 15.43
CA PHE A 61 1.22 -47.90 16.34
C PHE A 61 0.59 -48.49 17.61
N ILE A 62 -0.35 -47.79 18.25
CA ILE A 62 -1.01 -48.26 19.48
C ILE A 62 -1.85 -49.50 19.19
N THR A 63 -2.57 -49.50 18.07
CA THR A 63 -3.39 -50.64 17.64
C THR A 63 -2.52 -51.87 17.46
N GLU A 64 -1.39 -51.74 16.76
CA GLU A 64 -0.42 -52.83 16.58
C GLU A 64 0.25 -53.23 17.91
N TRP A 65 0.60 -52.24 18.73
CA TRP A 65 1.19 -52.47 20.04
C TRP A 65 0.25 -53.31 20.91
N VAL A 66 -1.05 -52.98 20.96
CA VAL A 66 -2.08 -53.78 21.65
C VAL A 66 -2.22 -55.17 21.03
N ALA A 67 -2.39 -55.24 19.71
CA ALA A 67 -2.60 -56.51 19.00
C ALA A 67 -1.45 -57.49 19.24
N THR A 68 -0.20 -57.01 19.18
CA THR A 68 0.99 -57.80 19.48
C THR A 68 0.97 -58.35 20.91
N ARG A 69 0.65 -57.53 21.94
CA ARG A 69 0.57 -58.03 23.33
C ARG A 69 -0.57 -59.03 23.49
N GLN A 70 -1.73 -58.77 22.90
CA GLN A 70 -2.86 -59.69 22.91
C GLN A 70 -2.52 -61.04 22.27
N GLN A 71 -1.78 -61.02 21.15
CA GLN A 71 -1.33 -62.23 20.46
C GLN A 71 -0.32 -63.01 21.30
N ILE A 72 0.67 -62.34 21.88
CA ILE A 72 1.68 -62.97 22.76
C ILE A 72 1.01 -63.59 23.98
N VAL A 73 0.11 -62.86 24.64
CA VAL A 73 -0.65 -63.38 25.79
C VAL A 73 -1.48 -64.59 25.38
N SER A 74 -2.19 -64.51 24.26
CA SER A 74 -3.01 -65.61 23.74
C SER A 74 -2.19 -66.85 23.38
N SER A 75 -0.94 -66.68 22.94
CA SER A 75 -0.07 -67.77 22.45
C SER A 75 0.26 -68.82 23.53
N VAL A 76 0.07 -68.49 24.81
CA VAL A 76 0.30 -69.42 25.92
C VAL A 76 -0.85 -70.42 26.08
N LEU A 77 -2.09 -70.05 25.71
CA LEU A 77 -3.29 -70.87 25.96
C LEU A 77 -3.24 -72.29 25.36
N PRO A 78 -2.70 -72.53 24.15
CA PRO A 78 -2.59 -73.88 23.60
C PRO A 78 -1.73 -74.83 24.44
N ARG A 79 -0.82 -74.29 25.26
CA ARG A 79 0.06 -75.06 26.16
C ARG A 79 -0.53 -75.25 27.55
N PHE A 80 -1.65 -74.60 27.86
CA PHE A 80 -2.36 -74.81 29.12
C PHE A 80 -2.78 -76.29 29.27
N GLY A 81 -2.36 -76.90 30.38
CA GLY A 81 -2.53 -78.33 30.66
C GLY A 81 -1.44 -79.25 30.10
N GLN A 82 -0.41 -78.71 29.43
CA GLN A 82 0.70 -79.49 28.85
C GLN A 82 2.03 -79.08 29.49
N GLY A 83 2.64 -79.97 30.27
CA GLY A 83 3.98 -79.75 30.85
C GLY A 83 4.06 -78.57 31.83
N GLU A 84 5.25 -77.98 31.94
CA GLU A 84 5.51 -76.85 32.85
C GLU A 84 5.15 -75.50 32.20
N LEU A 85 4.24 -74.76 32.83
CA LEU A 85 3.79 -73.46 32.32
C LEU A 85 4.77 -72.32 32.57
N LYS A 86 5.56 -72.36 33.64
CA LYS A 86 6.42 -71.24 34.05
C LYS A 86 7.44 -70.82 32.98
N PRO A 87 8.19 -71.73 32.34
CA PRO A 87 9.13 -71.34 31.27
C PRO A 87 8.43 -70.67 30.08
N ILE A 88 7.20 -71.09 29.77
CA ILE A 88 6.39 -70.51 28.69
C ILE A 88 5.91 -69.11 29.06
N LEU A 89 5.49 -68.92 30.31
CA LEU A 89 5.13 -67.60 30.84
C LEU A 89 6.34 -66.66 30.86
N ASP A 90 7.52 -67.15 31.26
CA ASP A 90 8.78 -66.38 31.24
C ASP A 90 9.12 -65.92 29.81
N GLN A 91 9.02 -66.83 28.84
CA GLN A 91 9.28 -66.53 27.44
C GLN A 91 8.27 -65.51 26.88
N ALA A 92 6.98 -65.67 27.17
CA ALA A 92 5.94 -64.74 26.74
C ALA A 92 6.09 -63.36 27.39
N GLN A 93 6.42 -63.30 28.68
CA GLN A 93 6.71 -62.05 29.40
C GLN A 93 7.85 -61.29 28.74
N GLN A 94 8.95 -61.98 28.45
CA GLN A 94 10.13 -61.38 27.81
C GLN A 94 9.83 -60.93 26.38
N ALA A 95 9.17 -61.77 25.57
CA ALA A 95 8.83 -61.44 24.18
C ALA A 95 7.83 -60.29 24.08
N GLY A 96 6.89 -60.18 25.02
CA GLY A 96 5.87 -59.14 25.05
C GLY A 96 6.29 -57.86 25.77
N HIS A 97 7.49 -57.83 26.38
CA HIS A 97 7.94 -56.75 27.25
C HIS A 97 6.90 -56.39 28.34
N LEU A 98 6.29 -57.42 28.92
CA LEU A 98 5.23 -57.31 29.94
C LEU A 98 5.86 -57.14 31.34
N ASP A 99 5.17 -56.49 32.28
CA ASP A 99 5.60 -56.44 33.69
C ASP A 99 5.38 -57.76 34.42
N ASP A 100 4.29 -58.45 34.08
CA ASP A 100 3.90 -59.73 34.67
C ASP A 100 3.20 -60.58 33.60
N MET A 101 3.21 -61.89 33.82
CA MET A 101 2.54 -62.88 32.97
C MET A 101 2.05 -64.04 33.83
N TYR A 102 0.77 -64.39 33.70
CA TYR A 102 0.13 -65.37 34.58
C TYR A 102 -1.11 -66.01 33.99
N ILE A 103 -1.53 -67.12 34.61
CA ILE A 103 -2.79 -67.81 34.30
C ILE A 103 -3.59 -68.00 35.60
N GLY A 104 -4.86 -67.59 35.55
CA GLY A 104 -5.85 -67.88 36.59
C GLY A 104 -6.85 -68.94 36.14
N GLU A 105 -7.26 -69.80 37.05
CA GLU A 105 -8.23 -70.87 36.82
C GLU A 105 -9.53 -70.65 37.63
N PRO A 106 -10.66 -71.24 37.21
CA PRO A 106 -11.90 -71.21 37.98
C PRO A 106 -11.76 -71.80 39.40
N SER A 107 -10.79 -72.71 39.59
CA SER A 107 -10.41 -73.27 40.90
C SER A 107 -9.70 -72.28 41.83
N LYS A 108 -9.56 -71.02 41.40
CA LYS A 108 -8.78 -69.95 42.06
C LYS A 108 -7.27 -70.19 42.08
N ARG A 109 -6.79 -71.23 41.42
CA ARG A 109 -5.36 -71.46 41.21
C ARG A 109 -4.80 -70.38 40.30
N MET A 110 -3.63 -69.86 40.68
CA MET A 110 -2.89 -68.85 39.94
C MET A 110 -1.48 -69.35 39.70
N THR A 111 -1.04 -69.32 38.44
CA THR A 111 0.33 -69.63 38.05
C THR A 111 0.96 -68.38 37.45
N GLN A 112 1.92 -67.77 38.14
CA GLN A 112 2.68 -66.62 37.67
C GLN A 112 4.03 -67.06 37.07
N PHE A 113 4.61 -66.21 36.21
CA PHE A 113 5.98 -66.38 35.72
C PHE A 113 7.01 -66.37 36.87
N SER A 114 8.22 -66.84 36.60
CA SER A 114 9.20 -67.22 37.62
C SER A 114 9.71 -66.06 38.49
N LYS A 115 9.74 -64.83 37.95
CA LYS A 115 10.25 -63.64 38.67
C LYS A 115 9.14 -62.69 39.14
N SER A 116 7.89 -63.15 39.14
CA SER A 116 6.76 -62.35 39.61
C SER A 116 6.88 -61.99 41.08
N THR A 117 6.29 -60.84 41.44
CA THR A 117 5.98 -60.57 42.85
C THR A 117 4.80 -61.46 43.24
N PRO A 118 4.92 -62.30 44.29
CA PRO A 118 3.84 -63.19 44.68
C PRO A 118 2.56 -62.42 45.04
N VAL A 119 1.42 -62.94 44.60
CA VAL A 119 0.12 -62.43 45.04
C VAL A 119 -0.07 -62.63 46.55
N PRO A 120 -0.84 -61.75 47.23
CA PRO A 120 -1.06 -61.85 48.67
C PRO A 120 -1.82 -63.13 49.06
N PRO A 121 -1.69 -63.61 50.32
CA PRO A 121 -2.48 -64.73 50.82
C PRO A 121 -3.99 -64.50 50.65
N GLY A 122 -4.72 -65.53 50.22
CA GLY A 122 -6.17 -65.44 49.97
C GLY A 122 -6.56 -64.72 48.67
N TYR A 123 -5.60 -64.41 47.79
CA TYR A 123 -5.88 -63.83 46.49
C TYR A 123 -6.80 -64.72 45.63
N ASP A 124 -7.89 -64.13 45.15
CA ASP A 124 -8.83 -64.77 44.24
C ASP A 124 -8.68 -64.15 42.84
N PRO A 125 -8.13 -64.88 41.85
CA PRO A 125 -7.99 -64.37 40.49
C PRO A 125 -9.35 -64.14 39.81
N THR A 126 -10.39 -64.90 40.19
CA THR A 126 -11.69 -64.90 39.49
C THR A 126 -12.49 -63.62 39.71
N GLY A 127 -12.24 -62.90 40.81
CA GLY A 127 -12.86 -61.62 41.12
C GLY A 127 -12.15 -60.40 40.55
N ARG A 128 -11.06 -60.59 39.79
CA ARG A 128 -10.23 -59.46 39.31
C ARG A 128 -10.75 -58.89 37.99
N PRO A 129 -10.53 -57.59 37.72
CA PRO A 129 -11.03 -56.94 36.51
C PRO A 129 -10.64 -57.66 35.21
N TRP A 130 -9.41 -58.13 35.12
CA TRP A 130 -8.90 -58.87 33.96
C TRP A 130 -9.60 -60.21 33.75
N TYR A 131 -9.88 -60.96 34.82
CA TYR A 131 -10.54 -62.26 34.73
C TYR A 131 -11.99 -62.09 34.33
N LEU A 132 -12.71 -61.19 35.02
CA LEU A 132 -14.13 -60.92 34.74
C LEU A 132 -14.31 -60.43 33.30
N ALA A 133 -13.51 -59.46 32.86
CA ALA A 133 -13.63 -58.92 31.51
C ALA A 133 -13.27 -59.96 30.44
N ALA A 134 -12.21 -60.76 30.62
CA ALA A 134 -11.85 -61.81 29.67
C ALA A 134 -12.88 -62.96 29.66
N SER A 135 -13.50 -63.27 30.81
CA SER A 135 -14.54 -64.29 30.92
C SER A 135 -15.86 -63.91 30.24
N GLN A 136 -16.02 -62.65 29.84
CA GLN A 136 -17.19 -62.14 29.11
C GLN A 136 -16.90 -61.91 27.62
N SER A 137 -15.67 -62.14 27.17
CA SER A 137 -15.21 -61.93 25.80
C SER A 137 -14.85 -63.25 25.13
N GLU A 138 -15.06 -63.33 23.82
CA GLU A 138 -14.53 -64.41 22.96
C GLU A 138 -13.13 -64.07 22.41
N GLU A 139 -12.83 -62.78 22.31
CA GLU A 139 -11.55 -62.25 21.85
C GLU A 139 -10.63 -61.88 23.01
N ALA A 140 -9.35 -61.68 22.69
CA ALA A 140 -8.42 -61.07 23.63
C ALA A 140 -8.86 -59.63 23.94
N ILE A 141 -8.72 -59.21 25.19
CA ILE A 141 -9.13 -57.89 25.66
C ILE A 141 -7.93 -57.10 26.17
N ALA A 142 -8.12 -55.79 26.31
CA ALA A 142 -7.30 -54.92 27.13
C ALA A 142 -8.21 -54.25 28.16
N THR A 143 -7.84 -54.31 29.44
CA THR A 143 -8.67 -53.80 30.53
C THR A 143 -8.64 -52.28 30.64
N ALA A 144 -9.63 -51.71 31.36
CA ALA A 144 -9.51 -50.39 31.94
C ALA A 144 -8.41 -50.38 33.02
N PRO A 145 -7.78 -49.23 33.32
CA PRO A 145 -6.67 -49.17 34.27
C PRO A 145 -7.15 -49.45 35.70
N TYR A 146 -6.38 -50.21 36.47
CA TYR A 146 -6.70 -50.57 37.85
C TYR A 146 -5.44 -50.77 38.70
N ILE A 147 -5.62 -50.86 40.02
CA ILE A 147 -4.51 -51.12 40.95
C ILE A 147 -4.18 -52.60 41.00
N ASP A 148 -2.93 -52.93 40.67
CA ASP A 148 -2.39 -54.28 40.79
C ASP A 148 -2.44 -54.77 42.25
N ALA A 149 -2.76 -56.05 42.42
CA ALA A 149 -2.91 -56.64 43.75
C ALA A 149 -1.57 -56.85 44.46
N ALA A 150 -0.51 -57.16 43.71
CA ALA A 150 0.81 -57.48 44.27
C ALA A 150 1.66 -56.21 44.45
N THR A 151 1.89 -55.47 43.37
CA THR A 151 2.78 -54.30 43.31
C THR A 151 2.13 -53.01 43.81
N LYS A 152 0.80 -52.96 43.94
CA LYS A 152 0.01 -51.76 44.28
C LYS A 152 0.20 -50.59 43.31
N LYS A 153 0.68 -50.85 42.10
CA LYS A 153 0.86 -49.85 41.05
C LYS A 153 -0.30 -49.88 40.07
N PRO A 154 -0.61 -48.76 39.41
CA PRO A 154 -1.60 -48.74 38.34
C PRO A 154 -1.09 -49.50 37.12
N ILE A 155 -1.90 -50.44 36.64
CA ILE A 155 -1.62 -51.28 35.48
C ILE A 155 -2.83 -51.35 34.53
N ILE A 156 -2.55 -51.77 33.31
CA ILE A 156 -3.51 -52.40 32.41
C ILE A 156 -3.11 -53.85 32.20
N THR A 157 -4.08 -54.69 31.88
CA THR A 157 -3.88 -56.12 31.62
C THR A 157 -4.47 -56.49 30.27
N PHE A 158 -3.67 -57.20 29.47
CA PHE A 158 -4.12 -57.94 28.31
C PHE A 158 -4.53 -59.33 28.75
N ALA A 159 -5.71 -59.80 28.36
CA ALA A 159 -6.22 -61.06 28.84
C ALA A 159 -7.00 -61.82 27.77
N ARG A 160 -6.97 -63.15 27.82
CA ARG A 160 -7.80 -64.02 26.99
C ARG A 160 -8.26 -65.24 27.76
N ALA A 161 -9.55 -65.55 27.63
CA ALA A 161 -10.14 -66.77 28.15
C ALA A 161 -9.90 -67.95 27.19
N ARG A 162 -9.60 -69.12 27.75
CA ARG A 162 -9.72 -70.41 27.06
C ARG A 162 -10.96 -71.13 27.54
N ARG A 163 -11.73 -71.63 26.58
CA ARG A 163 -12.90 -72.46 26.83
C ARG A 163 -12.73 -73.79 26.13
N ASP A 164 -12.96 -74.87 26.87
CA ASP A 164 -12.96 -76.23 26.32
C ASP A 164 -14.41 -76.74 26.43
N GLY A 165 -15.03 -77.09 25.32
CA GLY A 165 -16.45 -77.51 25.29
C GLY A 165 -17.44 -76.43 25.78
N GLY A 166 -17.09 -75.14 25.64
CA GLY A 166 -17.89 -74.00 26.12
C GLY A 166 -17.65 -73.62 27.59
N GLN A 167 -16.98 -74.47 28.37
CA GLN A 167 -16.66 -74.20 29.76
C GLN A 167 -15.35 -73.41 29.88
N LEU A 168 -15.34 -72.34 30.68
CA LEU A 168 -14.13 -71.58 30.99
C LEU A 168 -13.15 -72.44 31.80
N VAL A 169 -11.95 -72.67 31.27
CA VAL A 169 -10.92 -73.50 31.94
C VAL A 169 -9.73 -72.69 32.45
N ALA A 170 -9.41 -71.57 31.80
CA ALA A 170 -8.32 -70.69 32.18
C ALA A 170 -8.49 -69.29 31.60
N VAL A 171 -7.91 -68.30 32.26
CA VAL A 171 -7.67 -66.97 31.72
C VAL A 171 -6.19 -66.70 31.81
N VAL A 172 -5.55 -66.47 30.66
CA VAL A 172 -4.16 -66.01 30.60
C VAL A 172 -4.14 -64.49 30.57
N SER A 173 -3.14 -63.90 31.20
CA SER A 173 -3.02 -62.46 31.32
C SER A 173 -1.58 -61.98 31.37
N GLY A 174 -1.36 -60.79 30.84
CA GLY A 174 -0.08 -60.10 30.84
C GLY A 174 -0.26 -58.63 31.19
N ASP A 175 0.52 -58.14 32.14
CA ASP A 175 0.38 -56.80 32.70
C ASP A 175 1.35 -55.80 32.08
N VAL A 176 0.88 -54.56 31.95
CA VAL A 176 1.72 -53.41 31.60
C VAL A 176 1.36 -52.25 32.52
N SER A 177 2.36 -51.69 33.18
CA SER A 177 2.24 -50.50 34.01
C SER A 177 1.83 -49.27 33.20
N LEU A 178 0.98 -48.42 33.78
CA LEU A 178 0.54 -47.18 33.12
C LEU A 178 1.71 -46.24 32.79
N GLN A 179 2.79 -46.30 33.58
CA GLN A 179 4.01 -45.57 33.29
C GLN A 179 4.63 -46.02 31.96
N ARG A 180 4.75 -47.34 31.72
CA ARG A 180 5.23 -47.86 30.44
C ARG A 180 4.33 -47.47 29.29
N VAL A 181 3.00 -47.51 29.47
CA VAL A 181 2.07 -47.02 28.44
C VAL A 181 2.37 -45.55 28.13
N THR A 182 2.55 -44.72 29.15
CA THR A 182 2.88 -43.30 28.95
C THR A 182 4.19 -43.10 28.18
N ASP A 183 5.23 -43.85 28.56
CA ASP A 183 6.57 -43.73 27.96
C ASP A 183 6.63 -44.27 26.53
N GLU A 184 5.95 -45.38 26.23
CA GLU A 184 6.00 -46.03 24.92
C GLU A 184 4.98 -45.47 23.92
N VAL A 185 3.81 -45.02 24.40
CA VAL A 185 2.67 -44.65 23.55
C VAL A 185 2.50 -43.13 23.42
N VAL A 186 2.69 -42.37 24.50
CA VAL A 186 2.29 -40.96 24.59
C VAL A 186 3.47 -39.98 24.50
N ALA A 187 4.71 -40.42 24.70
CA ALA A 187 5.91 -39.56 24.84
C ALA A 187 6.33 -38.75 23.59
N SER A 188 5.51 -38.66 22.53
CA SER A 188 5.82 -37.87 21.34
C SER A 188 5.27 -36.45 21.45
N ARG A 189 6.14 -35.45 21.19
CA ARG A 189 5.72 -34.05 21.11
C ARG A 189 4.92 -33.82 19.83
N LEU A 190 3.75 -33.19 19.96
CA LEU A 190 2.98 -32.72 18.81
C LEU A 190 3.39 -31.28 18.45
N PRO A 191 3.11 -30.84 17.21
CA PRO A 191 3.29 -29.45 16.81
C PRO A 191 2.60 -28.47 17.77
N GLY A 192 3.16 -27.27 17.92
CA GLY A 192 2.54 -26.19 18.69
C GLY A 192 2.43 -26.45 20.20
N ASN A 193 3.39 -27.15 20.80
CA ASN A 193 3.35 -27.61 22.21
C ASN A 193 2.11 -28.46 22.53
N GLY A 194 1.56 -29.13 21.53
CA GLY A 194 0.50 -30.08 21.74
C GLY A 194 0.98 -31.34 22.43
N TYR A 195 0.03 -32.09 22.98
CA TYR A 195 0.28 -33.37 23.63
C TYR A 195 -0.83 -34.37 23.31
N ALA A 196 -0.48 -35.65 23.47
CA ALA A 196 -1.42 -36.74 23.32
C ALA A 196 -1.83 -37.31 24.69
N PHE A 197 -2.93 -38.06 24.71
CA PHE A 197 -3.36 -38.84 25.85
C PHE A 197 -4.13 -40.07 25.38
N LEU A 198 -4.31 -41.03 26.27
CA LEU A 198 -5.06 -42.26 26.04
C LEU A 198 -6.04 -42.45 27.19
N ILE A 199 -7.32 -42.60 26.85
CA ILE A 199 -8.41 -42.80 27.82
C ILE A 199 -9.25 -44.01 27.41
N THR A 200 -10.03 -44.52 28.35
CA THR A 200 -11.09 -45.48 28.07
C THR A 200 -12.35 -44.77 27.55
N LYS A 201 -13.29 -45.53 26.97
CA LYS A 201 -14.60 -45.04 26.50
C LYS A 201 -15.43 -44.32 27.57
N ASP A 202 -15.22 -44.62 28.85
CA ASP A 202 -15.86 -43.98 30.00
C ASP A 202 -15.07 -42.78 30.55
N GLY A 203 -14.00 -42.37 29.86
CA GLY A 203 -13.20 -41.19 30.19
C GLY A 203 -12.14 -41.40 31.27
N SER A 204 -11.80 -42.63 31.63
CA SER A 204 -10.74 -42.93 32.61
C SER A 204 -9.37 -42.87 31.94
N ILE A 205 -8.40 -42.17 32.55
CA ILE A 205 -7.07 -41.95 31.97
C ILE A 205 -6.22 -43.21 32.06
N ILE A 206 -5.72 -43.67 30.91
CA ILE A 206 -4.70 -44.72 30.80
C ILE A 206 -3.32 -44.07 30.77
N ALA A 207 -3.12 -43.06 29.92
CA ALA A 207 -1.85 -42.36 29.83
C ALA A 207 -2.09 -40.88 29.52
N HIS A 208 -1.41 -40.00 30.26
CA HIS A 208 -1.50 -38.55 30.07
C HIS A 208 -0.22 -37.88 30.58
N PRO A 209 0.26 -36.78 29.96
CA PRO A 209 1.52 -36.13 30.36
C PRO A 209 1.52 -35.55 31.78
N ALA A 210 0.35 -35.16 32.30
CA ALA A 210 0.21 -34.72 33.69
C ALA A 210 0.58 -35.85 34.65
N LYS A 211 1.40 -35.53 35.67
CA LYS A 211 1.82 -36.49 36.70
C LYS A 211 0.62 -37.01 37.48
N GLU A 212 0.69 -38.28 37.88
CA GLU A 212 -0.33 -38.93 38.74
C GLU A 212 -1.76 -38.79 38.20
N SER A 213 -1.90 -38.80 36.88
CA SER A 213 -3.17 -38.67 36.17
C SER A 213 -3.86 -40.01 35.91
N GLY A 214 -3.12 -41.12 35.93
CA GLY A 214 -3.65 -42.46 35.68
C GLY A 214 -4.86 -42.81 36.56
N MET A 215 -5.85 -43.46 35.94
CA MET A 215 -7.15 -43.86 36.51
C MET A 215 -8.12 -42.71 36.87
N LYS A 216 -7.68 -41.44 36.89
CA LYS A 216 -8.59 -40.31 37.10
C LYS A 216 -9.50 -40.12 35.88
N LYS A 217 -10.62 -39.42 36.05
CA LYS A 217 -11.43 -38.99 34.92
C LYS A 217 -10.76 -37.85 34.19
N ILE A 218 -10.86 -37.86 32.86
CA ILE A 218 -10.24 -36.84 32.01
C ILE A 218 -10.71 -35.42 32.35
N GLY A 219 -11.98 -35.25 32.72
CA GLY A 219 -12.54 -33.96 33.14
C GLY A 219 -11.93 -33.39 34.44
N ASP A 220 -11.42 -34.24 35.33
CA ASP A 220 -10.77 -33.80 36.58
C ASP A 220 -9.36 -33.27 36.31
N VAL A 221 -8.69 -33.80 35.28
CA VAL A 221 -7.32 -33.40 34.88
C VAL A 221 -7.35 -32.26 33.86
N MET A 222 -8.39 -32.22 33.02
CA MET A 222 -8.62 -31.22 32.00
C MET A 222 -10.01 -30.58 32.16
N PRO A 223 -10.19 -29.65 33.10
CA PRO A 223 -11.40 -28.84 33.22
C PRO A 223 -11.89 -28.27 31.87
N GLY A 224 -13.17 -28.50 31.58
CA GLY A 224 -13.80 -28.12 30.31
C GLY A 224 -13.77 -29.21 29.23
N PHE A 225 -13.06 -30.33 29.46
CA PHE A 225 -13.10 -31.48 28.57
C PHE A 225 -14.37 -32.31 28.80
N ASP A 226 -15.27 -32.32 27.82
CA ASP A 226 -16.44 -33.19 27.78
C ASP A 226 -16.29 -34.22 26.66
N LEU A 227 -16.07 -35.49 27.04
CA LEU A 227 -15.92 -36.58 26.08
C LEU A 227 -17.19 -36.83 25.26
N SER A 228 -18.37 -36.58 25.84
CA SER A 228 -19.64 -36.88 25.18
C SER A 228 -20.01 -35.85 24.10
N GLY A 229 -19.52 -34.62 24.23
CA GLY A 229 -19.69 -33.55 23.26
C GLY A 229 -18.70 -33.58 22.09
N LEU A 230 -17.75 -34.53 22.07
CA LEU A 230 -16.68 -34.59 21.07
C LEU A 230 -16.84 -35.77 20.12
N SER A 231 -16.77 -35.48 18.83
CA SER A 231 -16.67 -36.50 17.78
C SER A 231 -15.36 -37.28 17.89
N GLN A 232 -15.41 -38.59 17.60
CA GLN A 232 -14.28 -39.51 17.56
C GLN A 232 -13.85 -39.84 16.12
N ASP A 233 -14.21 -39.00 15.15
CA ASP A 233 -13.89 -39.17 13.73
C ASP A 233 -12.50 -38.64 13.35
N GLY A 234 -11.66 -38.30 14.34
CA GLY A 234 -10.33 -37.76 14.11
C GLY A 234 -10.30 -36.32 13.58
N LYS A 235 -11.45 -35.63 13.50
CA LYS A 235 -11.47 -34.21 13.13
C LYS A 235 -11.13 -33.33 14.33
N LEU A 236 -10.37 -32.27 14.06
CA LEU A 236 -10.04 -31.27 15.06
C LEU A 236 -11.25 -30.40 15.39
N GLN A 237 -11.54 -30.31 16.68
CA GLN A 237 -12.66 -29.59 17.28
C GLN A 237 -12.11 -28.53 18.24
N SER A 238 -12.69 -27.34 18.23
CA SER A 238 -12.28 -26.25 19.13
C SER A 238 -12.96 -26.42 20.49
N VAL A 239 -12.17 -26.45 21.56
CA VAL A 239 -12.64 -26.64 22.94
C VAL A 239 -11.95 -25.64 23.86
N ALA A 240 -12.69 -25.09 24.81
CA ALA A 240 -12.11 -24.32 25.91
C ALA A 240 -11.63 -25.27 27.01
N LEU A 241 -10.31 -25.44 27.12
CA LEU A 241 -9.67 -26.30 28.10
C LEU A 241 -8.88 -25.43 29.07
N ASN A 242 -9.11 -25.56 30.37
CA ASN A 242 -8.43 -24.74 31.40
C ASN A 242 -8.53 -23.22 31.17
N GLY A 243 -9.62 -22.75 30.55
CA GLY A 243 -9.82 -21.34 30.21
C GLY A 243 -9.13 -20.88 28.91
N GLU A 244 -8.38 -21.76 28.23
CA GLU A 244 -7.70 -21.47 26.96
C GLU A 244 -8.36 -22.21 25.78
N THR A 245 -8.42 -21.56 24.62
CA THR A 245 -8.91 -22.21 23.40
C THR A 245 -7.86 -23.17 22.85
N SER A 246 -8.24 -24.44 22.77
CA SER A 246 -7.42 -25.53 22.23
C SER A 246 -8.16 -26.26 21.12
N MET A 247 -7.42 -26.90 20.23
CA MET A 247 -7.98 -27.83 19.24
C MET A 247 -7.73 -29.25 19.70
N THR A 248 -8.76 -30.09 19.68
CA THR A 248 -8.66 -31.50 20.07
C THR A 248 -9.24 -32.42 19.01
N ALA A 249 -8.64 -33.60 18.84
CA ALA A 249 -9.17 -34.65 18.00
C ALA A 249 -9.08 -35.97 18.76
N LEU A 250 -10.09 -36.82 18.57
CA LEU A 250 -10.23 -38.11 19.24
C LEU A 250 -10.28 -39.22 18.19
N TYR A 251 -9.58 -40.31 18.47
CA TYR A 251 -9.43 -41.46 17.58
C TYR A 251 -9.66 -42.76 18.37
N PRO A 252 -10.62 -43.61 17.98
CA PRO A 252 -10.78 -44.92 18.60
C PRO A 252 -9.58 -45.82 18.25
N VAL A 253 -9.15 -46.64 19.20
CA VAL A 253 -8.03 -47.57 19.05
C VAL A 253 -8.56 -48.99 18.86
N GLY A 254 -8.75 -49.39 17.60
CA GLY A 254 -9.32 -50.69 17.24
C GLY A 254 -10.62 -50.99 18.01
N ASN A 255 -10.77 -52.23 18.48
CA ASN A 255 -11.94 -52.68 19.25
C ASN A 255 -11.70 -52.69 20.78
N THR A 256 -10.64 -52.04 21.25
CA THR A 256 -10.23 -52.07 22.67
C THR A 256 -11.16 -51.27 23.60
N GLY A 257 -11.95 -50.37 23.02
CA GLY A 257 -12.68 -49.35 23.79
C GLY A 257 -11.79 -48.24 24.33
N TRP A 258 -10.54 -48.14 23.88
CA TRP A 258 -9.66 -47.00 24.16
C TRP A 258 -9.80 -45.92 23.10
N ILE A 259 -9.58 -44.68 23.52
CA ILE A 259 -9.63 -43.47 22.70
C ILE A 259 -8.31 -42.74 22.87
N PHE A 260 -7.60 -42.56 21.76
CA PHE A 260 -6.43 -41.72 21.67
C PHE A 260 -6.87 -40.29 21.39
N GLY A 261 -6.45 -39.36 22.24
CA GLY A 261 -6.76 -37.95 22.11
C GLY A 261 -5.51 -37.12 21.89
N VAL A 262 -5.65 -36.04 21.13
CA VAL A 262 -4.62 -35.03 20.93
C VAL A 262 -5.17 -33.66 21.27
N VAL A 263 -4.33 -32.82 21.87
CA VAL A 263 -4.66 -31.44 22.25
C VAL A 263 -3.56 -30.53 21.75
N VAL A 264 -3.94 -29.45 21.06
CA VAL A 264 -3.03 -28.41 20.58
C VAL A 264 -3.55 -27.04 21.02
N PRO A 265 -2.85 -26.32 21.90
CA PRO A 265 -3.23 -24.95 22.28
C PRO A 265 -3.13 -23.99 21.10
N VAL A 266 -4.20 -23.24 20.80
CA VAL A 266 -4.22 -22.33 19.63
C VAL A 266 -3.21 -21.19 19.78
N ALA A 267 -3.01 -20.68 21.00
CA ALA A 267 -2.05 -19.62 21.28
C ALA A 267 -0.60 -20.07 20.98
N ALA A 268 -0.23 -21.28 21.43
CA ALA A 268 1.09 -21.85 21.15
C ALA A 268 1.28 -22.14 19.65
N ALA A 269 0.26 -22.70 19.01
CA ALA A 269 0.24 -22.96 17.56
C ALA A 269 0.41 -21.69 16.71
N THR A 270 -0.19 -20.57 17.11
CA THR A 270 -0.17 -19.31 16.34
C THR A 270 0.95 -18.36 16.72
N SER A 271 1.73 -18.67 17.76
CA SER A 271 2.84 -17.84 18.24
C SER A 271 3.86 -17.49 17.14
N ALA A 272 4.14 -18.42 16.22
CA ALA A 272 5.04 -18.21 15.09
C ALA A 272 4.54 -17.12 14.11
N VAL A 273 3.22 -16.99 13.91
CA VAL A 273 2.62 -15.94 13.07
C VAL A 273 2.79 -14.57 13.72
N GLY A 274 2.73 -14.51 15.04
CA GLY A 274 2.91 -13.27 15.79
C GLY A 274 4.26 -12.60 15.51
N HIS A 275 5.34 -13.38 15.44
CA HIS A 275 6.66 -12.83 15.13
C HIS A 275 6.75 -12.33 13.67
N LEU A 276 6.18 -13.10 12.75
CA LEU A 276 6.12 -12.71 11.34
C LEU A 276 5.28 -11.45 11.12
N MET A 277 4.22 -11.25 11.92
CA MET A 277 3.42 -10.03 11.91
C MET A 277 4.23 -8.79 12.30
N TRP A 278 5.12 -8.89 13.29
CA TRP A 278 6.02 -7.78 13.65
C TRP A 278 7.01 -7.45 12.53
N LEU A 279 7.57 -8.46 11.87
CA LEU A 279 8.45 -8.26 10.71
C LEU A 279 7.72 -7.62 9.54
N MET A 280 6.50 -8.09 9.22
CA MET A 280 5.66 -7.50 8.19
C MET A 280 5.30 -6.05 8.51
N GLY A 281 4.90 -5.77 9.75
CA GLY A 281 4.61 -4.41 10.22
C GLY A 281 5.82 -3.48 10.11
N GLY A 282 7.01 -3.96 10.49
CA GLY A 282 8.26 -3.22 10.35
C GLY A 282 8.62 -2.91 8.90
N LEU A 283 8.50 -3.90 8.00
CA LEU A 283 8.78 -3.72 6.57
C LEU A 283 7.76 -2.80 5.91
N SER A 284 6.48 -2.90 6.26
CA SER A 284 5.42 -2.00 5.80
C SER A 284 5.64 -0.57 6.29
N LEU A 285 6.08 -0.37 7.54
CA LEU A 285 6.42 0.94 8.06
C LEU A 285 7.62 1.54 7.32
N LEU A 286 8.67 0.75 7.08
CA LEU A 286 9.83 1.16 6.29
C LEU A 286 9.42 1.57 4.87
N GLY A 287 8.59 0.75 4.21
CA GLY A 287 8.05 1.04 2.89
C GLY A 287 7.21 2.32 2.87
N LEU A 288 6.42 2.56 3.91
CA LEU A 288 5.63 3.78 4.05
C LEU A 288 6.53 5.02 4.20
N ILE A 289 7.56 4.95 5.04
CA ILE A 289 8.54 6.05 5.21
C ILE A 289 9.24 6.34 3.87
N LEU A 290 9.70 5.30 3.17
CA LEU A 290 10.34 5.46 1.87
C LEU A 290 9.38 6.09 0.85
N SER A 291 8.13 5.63 0.80
CA SER A 291 7.10 6.18 -0.07
C SER A 291 6.79 7.65 0.26
N ALA A 292 6.81 8.03 1.53
CA ALA A 292 6.60 9.40 1.97
C ALA A 292 7.73 10.32 1.53
N VAL A 293 8.98 9.86 1.65
CA VAL A 293 10.17 10.60 1.18
C VAL A 293 10.13 10.78 -0.34
N LEU A 294 9.82 9.72 -1.09
CA LEU A 294 9.72 9.77 -2.56
C LEU A 294 8.56 10.67 -3.02
N ALA A 295 7.39 10.56 -2.37
CA ALA A 295 6.24 11.41 -2.66
C ALA A 295 6.55 12.88 -2.35
N TYR A 296 7.20 13.16 -1.22
CA TYR A 296 7.63 14.52 -0.85
C TYR A 296 8.60 15.09 -1.89
N ALA A 297 9.65 14.34 -2.24
CA ALA A 297 10.62 14.76 -3.25
C ALA A 297 9.95 14.99 -4.62
N GLY A 298 9.04 14.11 -5.04
CA GLY A 298 8.28 14.24 -6.28
C GLY A 298 7.38 15.48 -6.29
N VAL A 299 6.56 15.68 -5.25
CA VAL A 299 5.64 16.82 -5.13
C VAL A 299 6.39 18.15 -5.08
N VAL A 300 7.52 18.22 -4.36
CA VAL A 300 8.36 19.43 -4.32
C VAL A 300 8.94 19.74 -5.70
N ARG A 301 9.43 18.73 -6.42
CA ARG A 301 9.99 18.92 -7.77
C ARG A 301 8.94 19.28 -8.81
N MET A 302 7.73 18.72 -8.72
CA MET A 302 6.64 19.02 -9.67
C MET A 302 6.04 20.42 -9.42
N LEU A 303 5.94 20.85 -8.16
CA LEU A 303 5.37 22.14 -7.78
C LEU A 303 6.41 23.25 -7.61
N SER A 304 7.66 23.05 -8.05
CA SER A 304 8.69 24.10 -7.98
C SER A 304 8.35 25.24 -8.96
N GLY A 305 7.99 24.92 -10.21
CA GLY A 305 7.66 25.93 -11.22
C GLY A 305 6.45 26.80 -10.87
N LEU A 306 5.50 26.27 -10.11
CA LEU A 306 4.36 27.04 -9.61
C LEU A 306 4.78 28.08 -8.55
N THR A 307 5.85 27.79 -7.79
CA THR A 307 6.42 28.74 -6.83
C THR A 307 7.11 29.89 -7.54
N ASP A 308 7.82 29.58 -8.62
CA ASP A 308 8.51 30.57 -9.46
C ASP A 308 7.50 31.49 -10.16
N LEU A 309 6.43 30.91 -10.73
CA LEU A 309 5.32 31.66 -11.32
C LEU A 309 4.65 32.58 -10.30
N ARG A 310 4.35 32.10 -9.08
CA ARG A 310 3.77 32.92 -8.00
C ARG A 310 4.68 34.10 -7.67
N ASN A 311 5.99 33.87 -7.55
CA ASN A 311 6.95 34.93 -7.23
C ASN A 311 7.05 35.97 -8.37
N ALA A 312 7.10 35.52 -9.63
CA ALA A 312 7.12 36.40 -10.80
C ALA A 312 5.85 37.26 -10.92
N MET A 313 4.68 36.66 -10.70
CA MET A 313 3.40 37.38 -10.63
C MET A 313 3.40 38.43 -9.52
N HIS A 314 3.95 38.10 -8.35
CA HIS A 314 4.06 39.06 -7.24
C HIS A 314 4.98 40.23 -7.60
N ASN A 315 6.10 39.99 -8.28
CA ASN A 315 7.03 41.05 -8.71
C ASN A 315 6.41 41.99 -9.75
N VAL A 316 5.65 41.46 -10.71
CA VAL A 316 4.91 42.29 -11.67
C VAL A 316 3.83 43.13 -10.97
N ALA A 317 3.20 42.59 -9.92
CA ALA A 317 2.13 43.28 -9.19
C ALA A 317 2.63 44.27 -8.12
N SER A 318 3.82 44.08 -7.52
CA SER A 318 4.31 44.86 -6.37
C SER A 318 4.89 46.24 -6.69
N GLY A 319 4.66 46.75 -7.91
CA GLY A 319 4.86 48.17 -8.24
C GLY A 319 6.20 48.55 -8.86
N GLU A 320 7.24 47.70 -8.82
CA GLU A 320 8.47 47.92 -9.59
C GLU A 320 8.33 47.47 -11.06
N GLY A 321 7.39 46.55 -11.34
CA GLY A 321 6.86 46.32 -12.68
C GLY A 321 7.91 45.99 -13.75
N ASP A 322 8.93 45.20 -13.41
CA ASP A 322 9.95 44.78 -14.39
C ASP A 322 9.34 43.82 -15.42
N LEU A 323 8.86 44.40 -16.53
CA LEU A 323 8.30 43.69 -17.68
C LEU A 323 9.37 43.05 -18.58
N THR A 324 10.64 43.04 -18.16
CA THR A 324 11.72 42.31 -18.86
C THR A 324 11.89 40.89 -18.34
N MET A 325 11.28 40.56 -17.20
CA MET A 325 11.37 39.24 -16.58
C MET A 325 10.68 38.17 -17.44
N GLN A 326 11.38 37.06 -17.69
CA GLN A 326 10.85 35.88 -18.37
C GLN A 326 10.95 34.66 -17.46
N LEU A 327 9.87 33.89 -17.36
CA LEU A 327 9.89 32.61 -16.67
C LEU A 327 10.50 31.53 -17.57
N PRO A 328 11.48 30.75 -17.09
CA PRO A 328 12.05 29.68 -17.87
C PRO A 328 11.06 28.52 -18.01
N VAL A 329 10.87 28.05 -19.25
CA VAL A 329 9.98 26.92 -19.57
C VAL A 329 10.81 25.63 -19.49
N HIS A 330 10.79 24.97 -18.34
CA HIS A 330 11.60 23.77 -18.08
C HIS A 330 10.83 22.45 -18.26
N THR A 331 9.50 22.50 -18.23
CA THR A 331 8.62 21.32 -18.29
C THR A 331 7.62 21.47 -19.43
N HIS A 332 7.21 20.35 -20.01
CA HIS A 332 6.18 20.26 -21.05
C HIS A 332 4.83 19.83 -20.44
N ASP A 333 4.52 20.35 -19.26
CA ASP A 333 3.31 20.08 -18.50
C ASP A 333 2.46 21.35 -18.36
N GLU A 334 1.35 21.29 -17.62
CA GLU A 334 0.45 22.42 -17.41
C GLU A 334 1.17 23.62 -16.77
N VAL A 335 2.23 23.39 -15.98
CA VAL A 335 3.05 24.46 -15.39
C VAL A 335 3.89 25.16 -16.48
N GLY A 336 4.43 24.40 -17.44
CA GLY A 336 5.12 24.93 -18.62
C GLY A 336 4.20 25.77 -19.51
N GLU A 337 2.99 25.29 -19.80
CA GLU A 337 2.00 26.03 -20.60
C GLU A 337 1.62 27.37 -19.95
N ILE A 338 1.45 27.39 -18.63
CA ILE A 338 1.16 28.64 -17.89
C ILE A 338 2.36 29.60 -17.94
N ALA A 339 3.59 29.09 -17.84
CA ALA A 339 4.79 29.92 -17.97
C ALA A 339 4.90 30.55 -19.37
N GLU A 340 4.59 29.80 -20.43
CA GLU A 340 4.52 30.33 -21.80
C GLU A 340 3.44 31.41 -21.95
N ALA A 341 2.24 31.14 -21.45
CA ALA A 341 1.13 32.09 -21.49
C ALA A 341 1.46 33.38 -20.72
N PHE A 342 2.12 33.26 -19.55
CA PHE A 342 2.60 34.41 -18.78
C PHE A 342 3.64 35.23 -19.55
N ASN A 343 4.65 34.58 -20.15
CA ASN A 343 5.66 35.26 -20.96
C ASN A 343 5.04 35.99 -22.16
N ALA A 344 4.06 35.37 -22.83
CA ALA A 344 3.31 36.00 -23.93
C ALA A 344 2.50 37.23 -23.46
N PHE A 345 1.90 37.14 -22.27
CA PHE A 345 1.17 38.25 -21.65
C PHE A 345 2.09 39.43 -21.31
N VAL A 346 3.22 39.18 -20.63
CA VAL A 346 4.21 40.21 -20.30
C VAL A 346 4.77 40.87 -21.56
N LYS A 347 5.04 40.08 -22.62
CA LYS A 347 5.49 40.61 -23.92
C LYS A 347 4.47 41.57 -24.55
N LYS A 348 3.17 41.25 -24.48
CA LYS A 348 2.10 42.14 -24.96
C LYS A 348 1.99 43.41 -24.13
N LEU A 349 2.08 43.30 -22.80
CA LEU A 349 2.08 44.47 -21.91
C LEU A 349 3.26 45.40 -22.20
N HIS A 350 4.46 44.85 -22.33
CA HIS A 350 5.66 45.61 -22.69
C HIS A 350 5.47 46.34 -24.03
N GLY A 351 4.99 45.63 -25.06
CA GLY A 351 4.71 46.22 -26.37
C GLY A 351 3.69 47.37 -26.32
N MET A 352 2.63 47.22 -25.51
CA MET A 352 1.63 48.26 -25.31
C MET A 352 2.22 49.51 -24.66
N PHE A 353 3.06 49.39 -23.63
CA PHE A 353 3.74 50.53 -23.02
C PHE A 353 4.72 51.23 -23.98
N VAL A 354 5.41 50.46 -24.83
CA VAL A 354 6.26 51.02 -25.90
C VAL A 354 5.44 51.83 -26.90
N SER A 355 4.28 51.32 -27.33
CA SER A 355 3.36 52.05 -28.21
C SER A 355 2.84 53.33 -27.55
N VAL A 356 2.39 53.27 -26.29
CA VAL A 356 1.93 54.46 -25.55
C VAL A 356 3.04 55.52 -25.44
N ARG A 357 4.28 55.10 -25.19
CA ARG A 357 5.43 56.03 -25.19
C ARG A 357 5.62 56.67 -26.57
N HIS A 358 5.56 55.88 -27.63
CA HIS A 358 5.71 56.40 -28.99
C HIS A 358 4.60 57.39 -29.38
N ASP A 359 3.36 57.08 -29.01
CA ASP A 359 2.20 57.94 -29.24
C ASP A 359 2.30 59.24 -28.42
N ALA A 360 2.78 59.16 -27.18
CA ALA A 360 3.03 60.34 -26.35
C ALA A 360 4.15 61.23 -26.92
N GLU A 361 5.22 60.64 -27.45
CA GLU A 361 6.28 61.38 -28.14
C GLU A 361 5.79 62.01 -29.45
N ALA A 362 4.95 61.29 -30.21
CA ALA A 362 4.30 61.83 -31.41
C ALA A 362 3.39 63.02 -31.06
N LEU A 363 2.55 62.87 -30.03
CA LEU A 363 1.69 63.93 -29.53
C LEU A 363 2.50 65.15 -29.06
N ALA A 364 3.62 64.94 -28.37
CA ALA A 364 4.50 66.03 -27.96
C ALA A 364 5.11 66.78 -29.15
N ARG A 365 5.52 66.06 -30.20
CA ARG A 365 5.99 66.66 -31.47
C ARG A 365 4.87 67.44 -32.17
N ASP A 366 3.68 66.87 -32.29
CA ASP A 366 2.53 67.51 -32.93
C ASP A 366 2.11 68.78 -32.18
N THR A 367 2.13 68.74 -30.84
CA THR A 367 1.86 69.92 -29.99
C THR A 367 2.90 71.02 -30.24
N THR A 368 4.17 70.65 -30.43
CA THR A 368 5.24 71.61 -30.77
C THR A 368 5.03 72.23 -32.16
N MET A 369 4.62 71.43 -33.16
CA MET A 369 4.29 71.94 -34.50
C MET A 369 3.06 72.86 -34.46
N LEU A 370 2.03 72.54 -33.66
CA LEU A 370 0.86 73.39 -33.46
C LEU A 370 1.22 74.73 -32.85
N HIS A 371 2.11 74.77 -31.84
CA HIS A 371 2.62 76.02 -31.28
C HIS A 371 3.33 76.88 -32.35
N GLN A 372 4.20 76.28 -33.16
CA GLN A 372 4.88 76.99 -34.25
C GLN A 372 3.90 77.53 -35.31
N ALA A 373 2.88 76.73 -35.67
CA ALA A 373 1.84 77.16 -36.59
C ALA A 373 1.01 78.31 -36.02
N ALA A 374 0.65 78.26 -34.73
CA ALA A 374 -0.05 79.33 -34.04
C ALA A 374 0.77 80.63 -34.00
N ASP A 375 2.08 80.55 -33.73
CA ASP A 375 2.97 81.72 -33.77
C ASP A 375 3.07 82.32 -35.17
N THR A 376 3.14 81.47 -36.20
CA THR A 376 3.16 81.92 -37.61
C THR A 376 1.84 82.61 -37.98
N ILE A 377 0.70 82.01 -37.63
CA ILE A 377 -0.63 82.60 -37.85
C ILE A 377 -0.75 83.94 -37.10
N ALA A 378 -0.26 84.04 -35.87
CA ALA A 378 -0.28 85.29 -35.11
C ALA A 378 0.58 86.36 -35.79
N ALA A 379 1.74 86.00 -36.34
CA ALA A 379 2.58 86.91 -37.11
C ALA A 379 1.92 87.36 -38.42
N ASP A 380 1.33 86.42 -39.18
CA ASP A 380 0.61 86.70 -40.43
C ASP A 380 -0.61 87.57 -40.18
N SER A 381 -1.36 87.32 -39.10
CA SER A 381 -2.53 88.12 -38.70
C SER A 381 -2.12 89.56 -38.33
N ARG A 382 -0.97 89.76 -37.67
CA ARG A 382 -0.41 91.10 -37.44
C ARG A 382 -0.02 91.79 -38.74
N ALA A 383 0.63 91.07 -39.67
CA ALA A 383 1.00 91.60 -40.97
C ALA A 383 -0.25 92.01 -41.77
N GLN A 384 -1.28 91.17 -41.80
CA GLN A 384 -2.57 91.45 -42.43
C GLN A 384 -3.26 92.66 -41.79
N SER A 385 -3.24 92.78 -40.47
CA SER A 385 -3.80 93.96 -39.77
C SER A 385 -3.07 95.25 -40.14
N ASN A 386 -1.75 95.21 -40.33
CA ASN A 386 -0.97 96.36 -40.77
C ASN A 386 -1.29 96.74 -42.23
N GLU A 387 -1.44 95.75 -43.11
CA GLU A 387 -1.84 95.96 -44.50
C GLU A 387 -3.26 96.53 -44.60
N LEU A 388 -4.19 96.04 -43.77
CA LEU A 388 -5.54 96.60 -43.64
C LEU A 388 -5.52 98.04 -43.12
N SER A 389 -4.64 98.36 -42.17
CA SER A 389 -4.45 99.74 -41.67
C SER A 389 -3.88 100.66 -42.76
N ALA A 390 -2.92 100.17 -43.54
CA ALA A 390 -2.42 100.89 -44.72
C ALA A 390 -3.51 101.08 -45.78
N THR A 391 -4.34 100.07 -46.00
CA THR A 391 -5.49 100.15 -46.91
C THR A 391 -6.50 101.19 -46.40
N ALA A 392 -6.81 101.22 -45.11
CA ALA A 392 -7.66 102.24 -44.50
C ALA A 392 -7.08 103.65 -44.69
N ALA A 393 -5.76 103.82 -44.48
CA ALA A 393 -5.08 105.09 -44.73
C ALA A 393 -5.16 105.51 -46.21
N THR A 394 -4.99 104.58 -47.17
CA THR A 394 -5.19 104.87 -48.59
C THR A 394 -6.65 105.19 -48.93
N ILE A 395 -7.63 104.58 -48.24
CA ILE A 395 -9.05 104.92 -48.39
C ILE A 395 -9.31 106.33 -47.87
N GLU A 396 -8.68 106.72 -46.76
CA GLU A 396 -8.71 108.09 -46.23
C GLU A 396 -8.12 109.09 -47.23
N GLU A 397 -6.96 108.77 -47.81
CA GLU A 397 -6.30 109.59 -48.83
C GLU A 397 -7.13 109.70 -50.13
N ILE A 398 -7.80 108.62 -50.54
CA ILE A 398 -8.77 108.62 -51.64
C ILE A 398 -9.97 109.50 -51.28
N THR A 399 -10.48 109.42 -50.05
CA THR A 399 -11.61 110.24 -49.59
C THR A 399 -11.26 111.72 -49.57
N VAL A 400 -10.05 112.06 -49.10
CA VAL A 400 -9.50 113.43 -49.17
C VAL A 400 -9.34 113.86 -50.63
N SER A 401 -8.82 113.01 -51.51
CA SER A 401 -8.71 113.33 -52.94
C SER A 401 -10.08 113.55 -53.60
N ILE A 402 -11.11 112.78 -53.25
CA ILE A 402 -12.48 112.96 -53.74
C ILE A 402 -13.03 114.31 -53.28
N ASN A 403 -12.83 114.69 -52.01
CA ASN A 403 -13.17 116.03 -51.52
C ASN A 403 -12.39 117.13 -52.24
N HIS A 404 -11.09 116.92 -52.48
CA HIS A 404 -10.24 117.89 -53.18
C HIS A 404 -10.63 118.07 -54.66
N ILE A 405 -11.18 117.01 -55.28
CA ILE A 405 -11.77 117.05 -56.63
C ILE A 405 -13.12 117.79 -56.61
N ALA A 406 -13.93 117.58 -55.56
CA ALA A 406 -15.19 118.31 -55.38
C ALA A 406 -14.96 119.81 -55.15
N ASP A 407 -14.01 120.18 -54.29
CA ASP A 407 -13.64 121.58 -54.01
C ASP A 407 -13.05 122.27 -55.27
N ASN A 408 -12.25 121.56 -56.07
CA ASN A 408 -11.73 122.09 -57.34
C ASN A 408 -12.81 122.23 -58.43
N ALA A 409 -13.95 121.55 -58.31
CA ALA A 409 -15.03 121.64 -59.29
C ALA A 409 -15.92 122.89 -59.08
N GLU A 410 -15.84 123.58 -57.93
CA GLU A 410 -16.70 124.73 -57.60
C GLU A 410 -16.08 126.13 -57.87
N ALA A 411 -14.84 126.25 -58.39
CA ALA A 411 -14.20 127.56 -58.66
C ALA A 411 -13.94 127.85 -60.17
N PRO A 412 -14.44 128.98 -60.73
CA PRO A 412 -14.33 129.30 -62.17
C PRO A 412 -12.97 129.93 -62.59
N PRO A 413 -12.55 129.80 -63.87
CA PRO A 413 -11.14 129.80 -64.26
C PRO A 413 -10.57 131.17 -64.71
N SER A 414 -9.29 131.43 -64.37
CA SER A 414 -8.47 132.47 -65.00
C SER A 414 -7.10 131.95 -65.45
N ARG A 415 -6.79 132.21 -66.73
CA ARG A 415 -5.54 132.02 -67.51
C ARG A 415 -4.24 132.18 -66.71
N TRP A 416 -3.17 131.48 -67.12
CA TRP A 416 -1.88 132.03 -67.60
C TRP A 416 -0.89 130.87 -67.96
N TRP A 417 -0.05 131.09 -68.99
CA TRP A 417 1.08 130.23 -69.44
C TRP A 417 2.34 131.11 -69.46
N PRO A 418 3.56 130.58 -69.21
CA PRO A 418 4.59 130.70 -70.26
C PRO A 418 5.69 129.60 -70.32
N ARG A 419 5.98 129.22 -71.59
CA ARG A 419 7.25 129.03 -72.35
C ARG A 419 8.36 128.03 -71.94
N ARG A 420 8.98 127.51 -73.02
CA ARG A 420 10.02 126.48 -73.20
C ARG A 420 11.45 126.91 -72.85
N ALA A 421 12.29 125.92 -72.52
CA ALA A 421 13.73 125.90 -72.76
C ALA A 421 14.20 124.48 -73.19
N SER A 422 15.36 124.39 -73.84
CA SER A 422 15.82 123.33 -74.75
C SER A 422 17.08 122.57 -74.31
N MET A 423 17.11 121.22 -74.50
CA MET A 423 18.23 120.27 -74.80
C MET A 423 19.43 120.11 -73.82
N PRO A 424 20.30 119.04 -73.88
CA PRO A 424 20.55 118.03 -74.94
C PRO A 424 20.77 116.53 -74.50
N MET A 425 21.07 115.65 -75.49
CA MET A 425 21.47 114.23 -75.38
C MET A 425 22.82 113.97 -74.67
N THR A 426 22.98 112.83 -73.95
CA THR A 426 23.97 111.74 -74.22
C THR A 426 24.00 110.61 -73.13
N ARG A 427 23.70 109.38 -73.57
CA ARG A 427 24.40 108.06 -73.42
C ARG A 427 25.22 107.63 -72.16
N ILE A 428 24.99 106.33 -71.78
CA ILE A 428 25.90 105.23 -71.29
C ILE A 428 25.65 104.68 -69.84
N TRP A 429 25.00 103.48 -69.77
CA TRP A 429 25.38 102.16 -69.15
C TRP A 429 26.01 102.04 -67.72
N PRO A 430 25.97 100.87 -67.03
CA PRO A 430 24.83 100.08 -66.48
C PRO A 430 25.14 99.53 -65.02
N TRP A 431 24.59 98.35 -64.66
CA TRP A 431 24.75 97.49 -63.45
C TRP A 431 23.67 97.74 -62.36
N THR A 432 22.89 96.78 -61.84
CA THR A 432 22.83 95.31 -61.97
C THR A 432 21.44 94.81 -61.50
N ARG A 433 20.97 93.69 -62.07
CA ARG A 433 19.65 93.06 -61.82
C ARG A 433 19.69 91.91 -60.81
N LEU A 434 18.54 91.72 -60.16
CA LEU A 434 18.03 90.53 -59.47
C LEU A 434 18.23 89.20 -60.22
N PRO A 435 18.24 88.05 -59.52
CA PRO A 435 18.00 86.74 -60.13
C PRO A 435 16.57 86.23 -59.86
N THR A 436 15.88 85.82 -60.93
CA THR A 436 14.82 84.81 -60.88
C THR A 436 14.92 83.91 -62.11
N LYS A 437 14.60 82.61 -61.91
CA LYS A 437 14.25 81.54 -62.85
C LYS A 437 15.34 80.62 -63.41
N CYS A 438 15.19 79.35 -63.01
CA CYS A 438 15.15 78.09 -63.77
C CYS A 438 16.01 77.89 -65.03
N SER A 439 16.72 76.76 -65.05
CA SER A 439 17.24 76.07 -66.24
C SER A 439 17.45 74.55 -65.95
N PRO A 440 17.39 73.64 -66.95
CA PRO A 440 17.10 72.23 -66.78
C PRO A 440 18.24 71.25 -67.17
N SER A 441 17.97 69.96 -66.91
CA SER A 441 18.27 68.79 -67.75
C SER A 441 19.55 67.92 -67.50
N CYS A 442 19.24 66.65 -67.17
CA CYS A 442 19.61 65.42 -67.88
C CYS A 442 20.97 64.70 -67.71
N ARG A 443 20.88 63.48 -67.13
CA ARG A 443 21.36 62.13 -67.56
C ARG A 443 22.03 61.37 -66.40
N ARG A 444 21.90 60.05 -66.19
CA ARG A 444 21.24 58.93 -66.89
C ARG A 444 21.32 57.67 -65.98
N TRP A 445 20.38 56.74 -66.20
CA TRP A 445 20.50 55.26 -66.19
C TRP A 445 20.37 54.51 -64.85
N MET A 446 19.27 53.76 -64.65
CA MET A 446 18.93 52.37 -65.07
C MET A 446 18.94 51.50 -63.79
N ARG A 447 17.92 50.70 -63.43
CA ARG A 447 17.32 49.60 -64.20
C ARG A 447 16.05 49.09 -63.51
N CYS A 448 15.04 48.77 -64.34
CA CYS A 448 13.95 47.80 -64.10
C CYS A 448 14.50 46.37 -63.88
N LYS A 449 13.83 45.31 -63.39
CA LYS A 449 12.45 44.76 -63.48
C LYS A 449 12.34 43.52 -62.50
N PRO A 450 11.16 42.89 -62.32
CA PRO A 450 10.78 41.82 -61.34
C PRO A 450 10.78 40.40 -62.01
N PRO A 451 9.90 39.37 -61.78
CA PRO A 451 9.00 38.93 -60.67
C PRO A 451 9.05 37.38 -60.36
N CYS A 452 8.14 36.90 -59.49
CA CYS A 452 7.43 35.59 -59.39
C CYS A 452 7.96 34.25 -59.98
N LEU A 453 7.60 33.17 -59.25
CA LEU A 453 7.17 31.80 -59.65
C LEU A 453 8.17 30.62 -59.73
N ALA A 454 7.70 29.53 -59.11
CA ALA A 454 7.73 28.12 -59.52
C ALA A 454 8.94 27.20 -59.18
N TRP A 455 8.64 26.20 -58.33
CA TRP A 455 8.86 24.76 -58.49
C TRP A 455 9.85 24.27 -59.57
N ARG A 456 10.89 23.52 -59.15
CA ARG A 456 11.10 22.09 -59.51
C ARG A 456 12.35 21.47 -58.85
N HIS A 457 12.14 20.22 -58.37
CA HIS A 457 13.03 19.07 -58.23
C HIS A 457 14.55 19.18 -58.53
N THR A 458 15.37 18.58 -57.65
CA THR A 458 16.17 17.35 -57.93
C THR A 458 16.93 16.86 -56.68
N ARG A 459 16.61 15.64 -56.19
CA ARG A 459 17.46 14.42 -56.13
C ARG A 459 18.85 14.53 -55.47
N LYS A 460 19.04 13.78 -54.37
CA LYS A 460 20.01 12.67 -54.15
C LYS A 460 20.08 12.39 -52.63
N ARG A 461 19.66 11.22 -52.12
CA ARG A 461 20.29 9.87 -52.08
C ARG A 461 21.14 9.65 -50.82
N PHE A 462 21.06 8.40 -50.34
CA PHE A 462 21.76 7.71 -49.22
C PHE A 462 21.20 7.97 -47.82
N ALA A 463 21.13 7.03 -46.88
CA ALA A 463 21.00 5.56 -46.82
C ALA A 463 21.25 5.18 -45.34
N ALA A 464 20.55 4.14 -44.83
CA ALA A 464 20.93 3.32 -43.66
C ALA A 464 21.01 4.10 -42.31
N SER A 465 20.79 3.56 -41.11
CA SER A 465 20.67 2.21 -40.56
C SER A 465 20.35 2.38 -39.07
N TRP A 466 19.49 1.49 -38.53
CA TRP A 466 19.56 0.91 -37.18
C TRP A 466 19.60 1.83 -35.93
N LEU A 467 18.51 1.83 -35.16
CA LEU A 467 18.38 1.13 -33.86
C LEU A 467 16.91 1.03 -33.45
#